data_AF-A0A1C6QM85-F1
#
_entry.id   AF-A0A1C6QM85-F1
#
_cell.length_a   1.000
_cell.length_b   1.000
_cell.length_c   1.000
_cell.angle_alpha   90.00
_cell.angle_beta   90.00
_cell.angle_gamma   90.00
#
_symmetry.space_group_name_H-M   'P 1'
#
loop_
_entity.id
_entity.type
_entity.pdbx_description
1 polymer ?
#
loop_
_entity_poly.entity_id
_entity_poly.type
_entity_poly.pdbx_seq_one_letter_code
_entity_poly.pdbx_strand_id
1 'polypeptide(L)'
;MIPMSPTLAAPHAAGSSGFLSPTGVEIAFLLVGVVTLGAAIITVTTKQLVHAALWLVVALGGIAVEYLLLTAEFIAWVQVLIYVGSVVVLLLFGLMLTRAPIGRSPDADSGNRWVALAVAVTAAVALVWVVVDAFRTTRMDLDTVRGSTDVMGESLFQNWVLPFEALSVLLLAALVGAIVLSRKRAADRSDGPPPAPARGTTPPGGARPGTTPPGTTPPTGGTPRATPGRPGAQPPADRTETG
;
A
#
# COMPACT_ATOMS: atom_id res chain seq x y z
N MET A 1 -71.37 35.48 23.93
CA MET A 1 -71.54 34.39 22.95
C MET A 1 -70.76 34.77 21.70
N ILE A 2 -69.58 34.17 21.49
CA ILE A 2 -68.71 34.41 20.33
C ILE A 2 -68.70 33.11 19.51
N PRO A 3 -69.06 33.11 18.22
CA PRO A 3 -69.11 31.89 17.42
C PRO A 3 -67.70 31.36 17.14
N MET A 4 -67.43 30.09 17.46
CA MET A 4 -66.26 29.35 17.00
C MET A 4 -66.44 28.94 15.53
N SER A 5 -65.53 29.37 14.67
CA SER A 5 -65.40 28.85 13.31
C SER A 5 -64.72 27.47 13.33
N PRO A 6 -65.19 26.47 12.57
CA PRO A 6 -64.48 25.21 12.42
C PRO A 6 -63.28 25.40 11.46
N THR A 7 -62.06 25.27 12.00
CA THR A 7 -60.84 25.13 11.21
C THR A 7 -60.87 23.78 10.50
N LEU A 8 -61.16 23.80 9.19
CA LEU A 8 -60.96 22.65 8.31
C LEU A 8 -59.46 22.42 8.15
N ALA A 9 -58.93 21.43 8.88
CA ALA A 9 -57.61 20.88 8.61
C ALA A 9 -57.61 20.28 7.19
N ALA A 10 -56.88 20.91 6.28
CA ALA A 10 -56.60 20.31 4.99
C ALA A 10 -55.82 18.99 5.22
N PRO A 11 -56.22 17.88 4.60
CA PRO A 11 -55.43 16.67 4.65
C PRO A 11 -54.09 16.98 3.96
N HIS A 12 -53.00 16.87 4.72
CA HIS A 12 -51.67 16.89 4.12
C HIS A 12 -51.60 15.67 3.22
N ALA A 13 -51.65 15.90 1.91
CA ALA A 13 -51.31 14.88 0.93
C ALA A 13 -49.84 14.53 1.17
N ALA A 14 -49.61 13.53 2.01
CA ALA A 14 -48.33 12.86 2.13
C ALA A 14 -48.03 12.31 0.73
N GLY A 15 -47.13 12.98 0.01
CA GLY A 15 -46.62 12.49 -1.25
C GLY A 15 -46.10 11.07 -1.00
N SER A 16 -46.79 10.10 -1.57
CA SER A 16 -46.33 8.72 -1.60
C SER A 16 -45.11 8.68 -2.53
N SER A 17 -43.94 9.00 -2.00
CA SER A 17 -42.66 8.70 -2.64
C SER A 17 -42.56 7.17 -2.72
N GLY A 18 -43.09 6.62 -3.81
CA GLY A 18 -43.00 5.20 -4.08
C GLY A 18 -41.53 4.82 -4.16
N PHE A 19 -41.20 3.60 -3.74
CA PHE A 19 -39.87 2.98 -3.81
C PHE A 19 -39.23 3.00 -5.23
N LEU A 20 -40.01 3.42 -6.24
CA LEU A 20 -39.69 3.49 -7.66
C LEU A 20 -39.29 4.90 -8.15
N SER A 21 -39.43 5.95 -7.33
CA SER A 21 -38.96 7.31 -7.67
C SER A 21 -37.73 7.66 -6.80
N PRO A 22 -36.54 7.14 -7.14
CA PRO A 22 -35.35 7.44 -6.37
C PRO A 22 -35.08 8.94 -6.39
N THR A 23 -34.74 9.50 -5.24
CA THR A 23 -34.35 10.90 -5.15
C THR A 23 -33.04 11.12 -5.91
N GLY A 24 -32.78 12.34 -6.41
CA GLY A 24 -31.52 12.63 -7.11
C GLY A 24 -30.28 12.34 -6.25
N VAL A 25 -30.40 12.50 -4.93
CA VAL A 25 -29.36 12.19 -3.95
C VAL A 25 -29.10 10.69 -3.85
N GLU A 26 -30.14 9.84 -3.84
CA GLU A 26 -29.98 8.37 -3.85
C GLU A 26 -29.29 7.88 -5.12
N ILE A 27 -29.66 8.44 -6.28
CA ILE A 27 -29.01 8.10 -7.55
C ILE A 27 -27.53 8.49 -7.52
N ALA A 28 -27.23 9.72 -7.07
CA ALA A 28 -25.86 10.18 -6.93
C ALA A 28 -25.05 9.31 -5.96
N PHE A 29 -25.64 8.95 -4.82
CA PHE A 29 -25.05 8.07 -3.82
C PHE A 29 -24.71 6.70 -4.40
N LEU A 30 -25.63 6.07 -5.12
CA LEU A 30 -25.39 4.77 -5.76
C LEU A 30 -24.32 4.86 -6.86
N LEU A 31 -24.35 5.89 -7.69
CA LEU A 31 -23.35 6.08 -8.75
C LEU A 31 -21.95 6.29 -8.17
N VAL A 32 -21.82 7.16 -7.17
CA VAL A 32 -20.55 7.38 -6.47
C VAL A 32 -20.10 6.08 -5.80
N GLY A 33 -20.99 5.35 -5.12
CA GLY A 33 -20.64 4.08 -4.48
C GLY A 33 -20.17 3.01 -5.45
N VAL A 34 -20.77 2.89 -6.63
CA VAL A 34 -20.28 1.98 -7.69
C VAL A 34 -18.89 2.40 -8.17
N VAL A 35 -18.65 3.69 -8.35
CA VAL A 35 -17.32 4.21 -8.74
C VAL A 35 -16.29 3.96 -7.63
N THR A 36 -16.64 4.21 -6.37
CA THR A 36 -15.80 3.95 -5.19
C THR A 36 -15.44 2.47 -5.08
N LEU A 37 -16.42 1.58 -5.21
CA LEU A 37 -16.21 0.13 -5.16
C LEU A 37 -15.33 -0.34 -6.33
N GLY A 38 -15.60 0.15 -7.55
CA GLY A 38 -14.77 -0.11 -8.72
C GLY A 38 -13.32 0.32 -8.51
N ALA A 39 -13.10 1.53 -8.00
CA ALA A 39 -11.78 2.06 -7.68
C ALA A 39 -11.06 1.22 -6.60
N ALA A 40 -11.77 0.76 -5.58
CA ALA A 40 -11.22 -0.11 -4.53
C ALA A 40 -10.81 -1.48 -5.09
N ILE A 41 -11.62 -2.08 -5.98
CA ILE A 41 -11.28 -3.34 -6.66
C ILE A 41 -10.05 -3.14 -7.55
N ILE A 42 -9.99 -2.06 -8.33
CA ILE A 42 -8.84 -1.79 -9.20
C ILE A 42 -7.58 -1.54 -8.36
N THR A 43 -7.70 -0.85 -7.22
CA THR A 43 -6.58 -0.61 -6.28
C THR A 43 -5.90 -1.92 -5.86
N VAL A 44 -6.68 -2.94 -5.47
CA VAL A 44 -6.10 -4.21 -4.96
C VAL A 44 -5.74 -5.20 -6.06
N THR A 45 -6.35 -5.10 -7.25
CA THR A 45 -6.06 -6.00 -8.38
C THR A 45 -4.93 -5.49 -9.27
N THR A 46 -4.63 -4.19 -9.22
CA THR A 46 -3.58 -3.56 -10.02
C THR A 46 -2.19 -4.02 -9.56
N LYS A 47 -1.40 -4.51 -10.51
CA LYS A 47 -0.03 -4.99 -10.26
C LYS A 47 1.02 -3.87 -10.19
N GLN A 48 0.64 -2.64 -10.51
CA GLN A 48 1.51 -1.47 -10.50
C GLN A 48 1.23 -0.64 -9.25
N LEU A 49 2.18 -0.60 -8.31
CA LEU A 49 2.02 0.04 -6.99
C LEU A 49 1.59 1.51 -7.08
N VAL A 50 2.14 2.28 -8.02
CA VAL A 50 1.75 3.68 -8.23
C VAL A 50 0.30 3.81 -8.71
N HIS A 51 -0.12 2.98 -9.67
CA HIS A 51 -1.49 3.00 -10.16
C HIS A 51 -2.48 2.56 -9.08
N ALA A 52 -2.13 1.54 -8.29
CA ALA A 52 -2.92 1.11 -7.14
C ALA A 52 -3.12 2.28 -6.16
N ALA A 53 -2.06 3.02 -5.83
CA ALA A 53 -2.14 4.18 -4.95
C ALA A 53 -2.96 5.35 -5.55
N LEU A 54 -2.95 5.56 -6.88
CA LEU A 54 -3.82 6.55 -7.53
C LEU A 54 -5.29 6.13 -7.51
N TRP A 55 -5.60 4.86 -7.73
CA TRP A 55 -6.97 4.35 -7.58
C TRP A 55 -7.46 4.41 -6.13
N LEU A 56 -6.55 4.31 -5.16
CA LEU A 56 -6.88 4.52 -3.75
C LEU A 56 -7.32 5.97 -3.48
N VAL A 57 -6.72 6.97 -4.15
CA VAL A 57 -7.18 8.37 -4.07
C VAL A 57 -8.63 8.49 -4.57
N VAL A 58 -8.95 7.84 -5.69
CA VAL A 58 -10.31 7.85 -6.26
C VAL A 58 -11.30 7.20 -5.29
N ALA A 59 -10.95 6.06 -4.68
CA ALA A 59 -11.79 5.39 -3.70
C ALA A 59 -12.03 6.26 -2.45
N LEU A 60 -10.97 6.84 -1.86
CA LEU A 60 -11.07 7.67 -0.66
C LEU A 60 -11.78 9.01 -0.93
N GLY A 61 -11.60 9.58 -2.12
CA GLY A 61 -12.34 10.76 -2.57
C GLY A 61 -13.83 10.44 -2.80
N GLY A 62 -14.14 9.27 -3.36
CA GLY A 62 -15.52 8.79 -3.49
C GLY A 62 -16.21 8.63 -2.14
N ILE A 63 -15.53 8.06 -1.13
CA ILE A 63 -16.02 8.00 0.25
C ILE A 63 -16.26 9.41 0.83
N ALA A 64 -15.39 10.38 0.54
CA ALA A 64 -15.62 11.75 0.98
C ALA A 64 -16.91 12.33 0.38
N VAL A 65 -17.18 12.08 -0.91
CA VAL A 65 -18.44 12.48 -1.56
C VAL A 65 -19.65 11.78 -0.94
N GLU A 66 -19.55 10.49 -0.61
CA GLU A 66 -20.60 9.77 0.11
C GLU A 66 -20.89 10.40 1.48
N TYR A 67 -19.86 10.83 2.22
CA TYR A 67 -20.05 11.56 3.47
C TYR A 67 -20.78 12.90 3.27
N LEU A 68 -20.49 13.67 2.22
CA LEU A 68 -21.27 14.88 1.91
C LEU A 68 -22.74 14.54 1.62
N LEU A 69 -22.99 13.49 0.81
CA LEU A 69 -24.34 13.04 0.47
C LEU A 69 -25.12 12.56 1.71
N LEU A 70 -24.41 12.03 2.72
CA LEU A 70 -24.95 11.64 4.01
C LEU A 70 -24.99 12.78 5.04
N THR A 71 -24.80 14.04 4.63
CA THR A 71 -24.81 15.24 5.49
C THR A 71 -23.70 15.27 6.56
N ALA A 72 -22.65 14.47 6.38
CA ALA A 72 -21.48 14.37 7.25
C ALA A 72 -20.33 15.29 6.78
N GLU A 73 -20.60 16.60 6.70
CA GLU A 73 -19.68 17.59 6.12
C GLU A 73 -18.30 17.63 6.79
N PHE A 74 -18.25 17.72 8.12
CA PHE A 74 -16.98 17.81 8.84
C PHE A 74 -16.10 16.57 8.55
N ILE A 75 -16.70 15.38 8.58
CA ILE A 75 -16.00 14.12 8.34
C ILE A 75 -15.54 14.03 6.88
N ALA A 76 -16.34 14.52 5.92
CA ALA A 76 -15.93 14.56 4.53
C ALA A 76 -14.68 15.43 4.30
N TRP A 77 -14.61 16.61 4.92
CA TRP A 77 -13.41 17.44 4.85
C TRP A 77 -12.21 16.74 5.49
N VAL A 78 -12.37 16.21 6.70
CA VAL A 78 -11.31 15.43 7.36
C VAL A 78 -10.83 14.26 6.48
N GLN A 79 -11.74 13.60 5.77
CA GLN A 79 -11.42 12.52 4.83
C GLN A 79 -10.46 13.00 3.73
N VAL A 80 -10.75 14.14 3.12
CA VAL A 80 -9.91 14.73 2.08
C VAL A 80 -8.57 15.21 2.65
N LEU A 81 -8.57 15.96 3.76
CA LEU A 81 -7.35 16.54 4.32
C LEU A 81 -6.37 15.47 4.81
N ILE A 82 -6.86 14.47 5.56
CA ILE A 82 -6.00 13.48 6.19
C ILE A 82 -5.71 12.32 5.25
N TYR A 83 -6.73 11.65 4.72
CA TYR A 83 -6.50 10.43 3.95
C TYR A 83 -5.96 10.73 2.55
N VAL A 84 -6.64 11.60 1.81
CA VAL A 84 -6.18 11.97 0.45
C VAL A 84 -4.96 12.89 0.51
N GLY A 85 -5.00 13.93 1.36
CA GLY A 85 -3.98 14.97 1.40
C GLY A 85 -2.67 14.57 2.07
N SER A 86 -2.73 13.76 3.14
CA SER A 86 -1.55 13.44 3.96
C SER A 86 -1.11 11.98 3.81
N VAL A 87 -2.00 11.03 4.09
CA VAL A 87 -1.66 9.60 4.15
C VAL A 87 -1.30 9.05 2.78
N VAL A 88 -2.16 9.25 1.76
CA VAL A 88 -1.87 8.74 0.41
C VAL A 88 -0.69 9.45 -0.23
N VAL A 89 -0.55 10.76 -0.02
CA VAL A 89 0.62 11.51 -0.51
C VAL A 89 1.91 10.98 0.12
N LEU A 90 1.95 10.76 1.44
CA LEU A 90 3.11 10.17 2.11
C LEU A 90 3.41 8.76 1.62
N LEU A 91 2.36 7.95 1.39
CA LEU A 91 2.47 6.62 0.82
C LEU A 91 3.08 6.67 -0.60
N LEU A 92 2.60 7.58 -1.46
CA LEU A 92 3.13 7.78 -2.81
C LEU A 92 4.59 8.22 -2.78
N PHE A 93 4.96 9.18 -1.92
CA PHE A 93 6.36 9.58 -1.73
C PHE A 93 7.23 8.40 -1.28
N GLY A 94 6.76 7.60 -0.31
CA GLY A 94 7.47 6.41 0.16
C GLY A 94 7.65 5.35 -0.93
N LEU A 95 6.60 5.08 -1.73
CA LEU A 95 6.65 4.16 -2.85
C LEU A 95 7.60 4.63 -3.95
N MET A 96 7.61 5.93 -4.27
CA MET A 96 8.50 6.49 -5.27
C MET A 96 9.96 6.44 -4.83
N LEU A 97 10.25 6.74 -3.55
CA LEU A 97 11.61 6.69 -2.99
C LEU A 97 12.18 5.27 -2.92
N THR A 98 11.32 4.26 -2.75
CA THR A 98 11.76 2.86 -2.58
C THR A 98 12.02 2.12 -3.89
N ARG A 99 11.95 2.79 -5.06
CA ARG A 99 12.00 2.15 -6.39
C ARG A 99 11.10 0.91 -6.44
N ALA A 100 9.87 1.06 -5.95
CA ALA A 100 8.83 0.05 -6.07
C ALA A 100 8.87 -0.58 -7.49
N PRO A 101 8.98 -1.92 -7.64
CA PRO A 101 9.17 -2.55 -8.94
C PRO A 101 8.16 -2.03 -9.96
N ILE A 102 8.64 -1.30 -10.96
CA ILE A 102 7.82 -0.81 -12.08
C ILE A 102 7.65 -2.01 -13.03
N GLY A 103 6.91 -3.03 -12.60
CA GLY A 103 6.78 -4.30 -13.32
C GLY A 103 6.04 -5.38 -12.55
N ARG A 104 5.79 -6.52 -13.21
CA ARG A 104 5.20 -7.71 -12.55
C ARG A 104 6.20 -8.21 -11.50
N SER A 105 5.86 -8.11 -10.22
CA SER A 105 6.61 -8.79 -9.15
C SER A 105 6.09 -10.23 -9.04
N PRO A 106 6.89 -11.26 -9.36
CA PRO A 106 6.49 -12.66 -9.19
C PRO A 106 6.21 -13.01 -7.73
N ASP A 107 6.84 -12.31 -6.78
CA ASP A 107 6.74 -12.55 -5.34
C ASP A 107 5.47 -11.97 -4.70
N ALA A 108 4.73 -11.11 -5.41
CA ALA A 108 3.49 -10.54 -4.89
C ALA A 108 2.29 -11.50 -4.99
N ASP A 109 2.47 -12.64 -5.65
CA ASP A 109 1.37 -13.48 -6.11
C ASP A 109 1.43 -14.87 -5.44
N SER A 110 0.70 -15.04 -4.35
CA SER A 110 0.60 -16.35 -3.70
C SER A 110 -0.17 -17.34 -4.56
N GLY A 111 0.18 -18.63 -4.54
CA GLY A 111 -0.60 -19.69 -5.20
C GLY A 111 -2.01 -19.86 -4.64
N ASN A 112 -2.31 -19.24 -3.48
CA ASN A 112 -3.54 -19.41 -2.71
C ASN A 112 -4.66 -18.43 -3.06
N ARG A 113 -4.60 -17.78 -4.22
CA ARG A 113 -5.55 -16.74 -4.69
C ARG A 113 -6.99 -17.20 -4.60
N TRP A 114 -7.27 -18.45 -4.95
CA TRP A 114 -8.60 -19.04 -4.90
C TRP A 114 -9.14 -19.16 -3.47
N VAL A 115 -8.28 -19.53 -2.52
CA VAL A 115 -8.64 -19.57 -1.10
C VAL A 115 -8.86 -18.16 -0.58
N ALA A 116 -7.97 -17.21 -0.91
CA ALA A 116 -8.13 -15.81 -0.52
C ALA A 116 -9.42 -15.20 -1.09
N LEU A 117 -9.75 -15.49 -2.35
CA LEU A 117 -10.99 -15.07 -2.99
C LEU A 117 -12.21 -15.69 -2.31
N ALA A 118 -12.18 -16.99 -2.02
CA ALA A 118 -13.28 -17.68 -1.33
C ALA A 118 -13.53 -17.04 0.04
N VAL A 119 -12.48 -16.76 0.81
CA VAL A 119 -12.59 -16.08 2.11
C VAL A 119 -13.13 -14.66 1.95
N ALA A 120 -12.61 -13.87 0.99
CA ALA A 120 -13.07 -12.51 0.75
C ALA A 120 -14.56 -12.45 0.34
N VAL A 121 -14.99 -13.33 -0.58
CA VAL A 121 -16.39 -13.42 -1.01
C VAL A 121 -17.28 -13.89 0.14
N THR A 122 -16.86 -14.90 0.90
CA THR A 122 -17.64 -15.38 2.05
C THR A 122 -17.80 -14.28 3.10
N ALA A 123 -16.73 -13.55 3.41
CA ALA A 123 -16.77 -12.43 4.33
C ALA A 123 -17.65 -11.29 3.81
N ALA A 124 -17.57 -10.94 2.52
CA ALA A 124 -18.41 -9.91 1.91
C ALA A 124 -19.90 -10.30 1.93
N VAL A 125 -20.24 -11.54 1.56
CA VAL A 125 -21.63 -12.03 1.61
C VAL A 125 -22.15 -12.05 3.04
N ALA A 126 -21.35 -12.54 4.00
CA ALA A 126 -21.73 -12.53 5.41
C ALA A 126 -21.95 -11.11 5.93
N LEU A 127 -21.07 -10.16 5.59
CA LEU A 127 -21.21 -8.75 5.97
C LEU A 127 -22.48 -8.13 5.37
N VAL A 128 -22.72 -8.32 4.07
CA VAL A 128 -23.93 -7.82 3.40
C VAL A 128 -25.17 -8.44 4.02
N TRP A 129 -25.16 -9.74 4.32
CA TRP A 129 -26.29 -10.41 4.95
C TRP A 129 -26.60 -9.84 6.33
N VAL A 130 -25.58 -9.68 7.20
CA VAL A 130 -25.74 -9.09 8.53
C VAL A 130 -26.23 -7.64 8.45
N VAL A 131 -25.69 -6.83 7.55
CA VAL A 131 -26.10 -5.42 7.38
C VAL A 131 -27.55 -5.34 6.88
N VAL A 132 -27.92 -6.13 5.88
CA VAL A 132 -29.29 -6.14 5.36
C VAL A 132 -30.26 -6.63 6.43
N ASP A 133 -29.94 -7.70 7.16
CA ASP A 133 -30.81 -8.22 8.22
C ASP A 133 -31.01 -7.19 9.35
N ALA A 134 -29.93 -6.52 9.77
CA ALA A 134 -29.95 -5.53 10.84
C ALA A 134 -30.66 -4.21 10.45
N PHE A 135 -30.51 -3.75 9.20
CA PHE A 135 -30.93 -2.40 8.79
C PHE A 135 -32.08 -2.36 7.78
N ARG A 136 -32.62 -3.50 7.32
CA ARG A 136 -33.72 -3.54 6.32
C ARG A 136 -34.97 -2.72 6.68
N THR A 137 -35.25 -2.52 7.97
CA THR A 137 -36.41 -1.74 8.45
C THR A 137 -36.05 -0.33 8.89
N THR A 138 -34.77 0.02 8.91
CA THR A 138 -34.29 1.30 9.41
C THR A 138 -34.29 2.33 8.28
N ARG A 139 -34.91 3.48 8.52
CA ARG A 139 -34.83 4.65 7.63
C ARG A 139 -34.03 5.74 8.31
N MET A 140 -33.06 6.28 7.59
CA MET A 140 -32.26 7.43 8.03
C MET A 140 -32.95 8.70 7.56
N ASP A 141 -33.21 9.60 8.49
CA ASP A 141 -33.71 10.95 8.18
C ASP A 141 -32.51 11.88 7.94
N LEU A 142 -32.43 12.44 6.73
CA LEU A 142 -31.34 13.32 6.31
C LEU A 142 -31.65 14.81 6.58
N ASP A 143 -32.84 15.13 7.09
CA ASP A 143 -33.23 16.52 7.36
C ASP A 143 -32.57 17.09 8.63
N THR A 144 -32.00 16.22 9.48
CA THR A 144 -31.26 16.64 10.67
C THR A 144 -29.77 16.85 10.36
N VAL A 145 -29.31 18.10 10.37
CA VAL A 145 -27.88 18.46 10.23
C VAL A 145 -27.12 18.00 11.48
N ARG A 146 -26.60 16.77 11.47
CA ARG A 146 -25.79 16.19 12.56
C ARG A 146 -24.28 16.19 12.29
N GLY A 147 -23.86 16.49 11.07
CA GLY A 147 -22.47 16.44 10.64
C GLY A 147 -21.70 17.76 10.65
N SER A 148 -22.25 18.82 11.27
CA SER A 148 -21.60 20.13 11.31
C SER A 148 -20.39 20.15 12.25
N THR A 149 -19.46 21.07 11.99
CA THR A 149 -18.25 21.27 12.79
C THR A 149 -18.59 21.62 14.24
N ASP A 150 -19.62 22.44 14.46
CA ASP A 150 -20.00 22.89 15.82
C ASP A 150 -20.47 21.71 16.68
N VAL A 151 -21.34 20.85 16.12
CA VAL A 151 -21.85 19.66 16.81
C VAL A 151 -20.73 18.65 17.08
N MET A 152 -19.81 18.46 16.13
CA MET A 152 -18.66 17.59 16.36
C MET A 152 -17.67 18.15 17.38
N GLY A 153 -17.39 19.45 17.35
CA GLY A 153 -16.52 20.10 18.31
C GLY A 153 -17.05 19.97 19.74
N GLU A 154 -18.35 20.24 19.93
CA GLU A 154 -18.99 20.09 21.23
C GLU A 154 -18.89 18.64 21.76
N SER A 155 -19.25 17.66 20.91
CA SER A 155 -19.18 16.25 21.31
C SER A 155 -17.75 15.80 21.63
N LEU A 156 -16.76 16.27 20.87
CA LEU A 156 -15.35 15.91 21.06
C LEU A 156 -14.83 16.37 22.43
N PHE A 157 -15.15 17.60 22.82
CA PHE A 157 -14.64 18.20 24.06
C PHE A 157 -15.55 18.01 25.28
N GLN A 158 -16.78 17.51 25.12
CA GLN A 158 -17.64 17.17 26.25
C GLN A 158 -17.70 15.67 26.51
N ASN A 159 -17.95 14.86 25.47
CA ASN A 159 -18.18 13.42 25.62
C ASN A 159 -16.91 12.58 25.37
N TRP A 160 -16.00 13.06 24.52
CA TRP A 160 -14.84 12.30 24.03
C TRP A 160 -13.47 12.85 24.49
N VAL A 161 -13.44 13.52 25.64
CA VAL A 161 -12.21 14.12 26.19
C VAL A 161 -11.10 13.08 26.42
N LEU A 162 -11.43 11.95 27.04
CA LEU A 162 -10.42 10.92 27.34
C LEU A 162 -9.83 10.29 26.06
N PRO A 163 -10.63 9.88 25.05
CA PRO A 163 -10.08 9.44 23.77
C PRO A 163 -9.28 10.53 23.04
N PHE A 164 -9.69 11.79 23.11
CA PHE A 164 -8.95 12.91 22.52
C PHE A 164 -7.56 13.07 23.14
N GLU A 165 -7.45 12.99 24.46
CA GLU A 165 -6.18 13.05 25.17
C GLU A 165 -5.28 11.85 24.82
N ALA A 166 -5.85 10.64 24.80
CA ALA A 166 -5.14 9.43 24.41
C ALA A 166 -4.60 9.51 22.96
N LEU A 167 -5.40 10.02 22.02
CA LEU A 167 -4.98 10.25 20.64
C LEU A 167 -3.85 11.29 20.55
N SER A 168 -3.89 12.34 21.37
CA SER A 168 -2.85 13.37 21.40
C SER A 168 -1.50 12.78 21.84
N VAL A 169 -1.50 11.95 22.90
CA VAL A 169 -0.30 11.22 23.36
C VAL A 169 0.15 10.20 22.32
N LEU A 170 -0.78 9.49 21.66
CA LEU A 170 -0.47 8.55 20.58
C LEU A 170 0.23 9.24 19.41
N LEU A 171 -0.26 10.41 18.98
CA LEU A 171 0.35 11.19 17.89
C LEU A 171 1.75 11.70 18.27
N LEU A 172 1.92 12.15 19.51
CA LEU A 172 3.24 12.53 20.03
C LEU A 172 4.21 11.33 20.01
N ALA A 173 3.76 10.18 20.50
CA ALA A 173 4.55 8.95 20.51
C ALA A 173 4.91 8.49 19.08
N ALA A 174 3.96 8.58 18.15
CA ALA A 174 4.20 8.25 16.74
C ALA A 174 5.25 9.17 16.10
N LEU A 175 5.19 10.48 16.36
CA LEU A 175 6.19 11.44 15.88
C LEU A 175 7.58 11.14 16.43
N VAL A 176 7.70 10.94 17.74
CA VAL A 176 8.98 10.59 18.38
C VAL A 176 9.50 9.26 17.83
N GLY A 177 8.63 8.25 17.68
CA GLY A 177 8.98 6.95 17.10
C GLY A 177 9.51 7.06 15.67
N ALA A 178 8.85 7.85 14.82
CA ALA A 178 9.29 8.10 13.44
C ALA A 178 10.66 8.78 13.39
N ILE A 179 10.91 9.79 14.23
CA ILE A 179 12.19 10.51 14.32
C ILE A 179 13.32 9.58 14.78
N VAL A 180 13.10 8.82 15.86
CA VAL A 180 14.11 7.89 16.40
C VAL A 180 14.46 6.80 15.39
N LEU A 181 13.46 6.22 14.73
CA LEU A 181 13.67 5.20 13.70
C LEU A 181 14.45 5.75 12.50
N SER A 182 14.13 6.96 12.06
CA SER A 182 14.82 7.63 10.95
C SER A 182 16.30 7.91 11.30
N ARG A 183 16.59 8.38 12.52
CA ARG A 183 17.96 8.64 12.98
C ARG A 183 18.79 7.38 13.16
N LYS A 184 18.24 6.33 13.77
CA LYS A 184 18.96 5.06 13.97
C LYS A 184 19.45 4.48 12.64
N ARG A 185 18.60 4.49 11.60
CA ARG A 185 18.98 4.05 10.25
C ARG A 185 20.11 4.85 9.61
N ALA A 186 20.35 6.10 10.05
CA ALA A 186 21.46 6.92 9.57
C ALA A 186 22.77 6.60 10.32
N ALA A 187 22.69 6.30 11.61
CA ALA A 187 23.84 5.87 12.42
C ALA A 187 24.35 4.48 11.98
N ASP A 188 23.47 3.49 11.84
CA ASP A 188 23.83 2.11 11.43
C ASP A 188 24.55 2.07 10.06
N ARG A 189 24.27 3.03 9.16
CA ARG A 189 24.94 3.16 7.85
C ARG A 189 26.33 3.78 7.94
N SER A 190 26.61 4.56 8.96
CA SER A 190 27.90 5.25 9.15
C SER A 190 28.93 4.35 9.85
N ASP A 191 28.47 3.43 10.70
CA ASP A 191 29.31 2.55 11.52
C ASP A 191 29.57 1.16 10.90
N GLY A 192 29.06 0.91 9.69
CA GLY A 192 29.31 -0.33 8.96
C GLY A 192 30.78 -0.43 8.49
N PRO A 193 31.35 -1.64 8.34
CA PRO A 193 32.72 -1.82 7.86
C PRO A 193 32.94 -1.06 6.55
N PRO A 194 34.08 -0.38 6.35
CA PRO A 194 34.39 0.28 5.08
C PRO A 194 34.16 -0.71 3.94
N PRO A 195 33.55 -0.28 2.80
CA PRO A 195 33.44 -1.15 1.63
C PRO A 195 34.82 -1.71 1.34
N ALA A 196 34.93 -3.04 1.37
CA ALA A 196 36.19 -3.72 1.16
C ALA A 196 36.83 -3.13 -0.10
N PRO A 197 38.10 -2.68 -0.04
CA PRO A 197 38.74 -2.10 -1.21
C PRO A 197 38.56 -3.09 -2.33
N ALA A 198 37.89 -2.66 -3.40
CA ALA A 198 37.69 -3.46 -4.59
C ALA A 198 39.06 -4.03 -4.91
N ARG A 199 39.24 -5.34 -4.67
CA ARG A 199 40.51 -6.00 -4.97
C ARG A 199 40.74 -5.66 -6.42
N GLY A 200 41.77 -4.84 -6.67
CA GLY A 200 42.11 -4.46 -8.02
C GLY A 200 42.21 -5.76 -8.78
N THR A 201 41.27 -5.98 -9.70
CA THR A 201 41.51 -6.93 -10.77
C THR A 201 42.73 -6.35 -11.44
N THR A 202 43.90 -6.92 -11.13
CA THR A 202 45.09 -6.70 -11.94
C THR A 202 44.62 -6.85 -13.38
N PRO A 203 44.73 -5.80 -14.21
CA PRO A 203 44.39 -5.94 -15.62
C PRO A 203 45.15 -7.16 -16.14
N PRO A 204 44.50 -8.09 -16.85
CA PRO A 204 45.22 -9.22 -17.43
C PRO A 204 46.39 -8.66 -18.23
N GLY A 205 47.59 -9.15 -17.92
CA GLY A 205 48.86 -8.53 -18.26
C GLY A 205 48.89 -7.95 -19.67
N GLY A 206 48.97 -6.62 -19.74
CA GLY A 206 49.47 -5.96 -20.93
C GLY A 206 50.94 -6.31 -21.07
N ALA A 207 51.26 -7.21 -21.99
CA ALA A 207 52.63 -7.45 -22.43
C ALA A 207 53.24 -6.10 -22.82
N ARG A 208 54.22 -5.62 -22.03
CA ARG A 208 55.07 -4.51 -22.45
C ARG A 208 55.97 -5.00 -23.59
N PRO A 209 56.00 -4.34 -24.76
CA PRO A 209 56.99 -4.61 -25.78
C PRO A 209 58.39 -4.38 -25.20
N GLY A 210 59.28 -5.35 -25.43
CA GLY A 210 60.59 -5.44 -24.81
C GLY A 210 61.49 -4.21 -25.06
N THR A 211 62.21 -3.80 -24.02
CA THR A 211 63.44 -3.03 -24.15
C THR A 211 64.60 -3.97 -23.87
N THR A 212 65.28 -4.38 -24.94
CA THR A 212 66.51 -5.18 -24.92
C THR A 212 67.65 -4.39 -24.27
N PRO A 213 68.37 -4.93 -23.28
CA PRO A 213 69.65 -4.36 -22.85
C PRO A 213 70.78 -4.74 -23.82
N PRO A 214 71.77 -3.87 -24.10
CA PRO A 214 72.89 -4.19 -24.99
C PRO A 214 73.84 -5.19 -24.32
N GLY A 215 74.47 -6.02 -25.16
CA GLY A 215 75.07 -7.26 -24.75
C GLY A 215 76.37 -7.17 -23.96
N THR A 216 76.61 -8.25 -23.23
CA THR A 216 77.93 -8.71 -22.80
C THR A 216 77.97 -10.24 -22.93
N THR A 217 78.76 -10.74 -23.88
CA THR A 217 79.34 -12.09 -23.93
C THR A 217 80.35 -12.29 -22.78
N PRO A 218 80.90 -13.49 -22.42
CA PRO A 218 80.76 -14.89 -22.92
C PRO A 218 80.68 -15.92 -21.71
N PRO A 219 81.15 -17.20 -21.71
CA PRO A 219 81.46 -18.21 -22.75
C PRO A 219 80.80 -19.61 -22.56
N THR A 220 80.90 -20.41 -23.63
CA THR A 220 80.91 -21.89 -23.82
C THR A 220 80.73 -22.88 -22.65
N GLY A 221 79.88 -23.90 -22.88
CA GLY A 221 80.12 -25.29 -22.43
C GLY A 221 78.87 -26.09 -22.02
N GLY A 222 78.61 -27.23 -22.67
CA GLY A 222 77.85 -28.35 -22.06
C GLY A 222 76.62 -28.88 -22.82
N THR A 223 76.83 -30.03 -23.47
CA THR A 223 75.94 -31.12 -23.93
C THR A 223 74.43 -31.15 -23.55
N PRO A 224 73.54 -31.61 -24.46
CA PRO A 224 72.13 -31.84 -24.16
C PRO A 224 71.90 -33.21 -23.51
N ARG A 225 71.22 -33.24 -22.34
CA ARG A 225 70.75 -34.48 -21.69
C ARG A 225 69.26 -34.68 -21.97
N ALA A 226 68.95 -35.73 -22.72
CA ALA A 226 67.60 -36.25 -22.93
C ALA A 226 67.00 -36.75 -21.60
N THR A 227 65.70 -36.53 -21.39
CA THR A 227 64.91 -37.19 -20.34
C THR A 227 63.82 -38.03 -21.02
N PRO A 228 63.72 -39.35 -20.75
CA PRO A 228 62.73 -40.22 -21.38
C PRO A 228 61.38 -40.17 -20.66
N GLY A 229 60.34 -40.55 -21.42
CA GLY A 229 58.94 -40.47 -21.03
C GLY A 229 58.52 -41.38 -19.87
N ARG A 230 57.29 -41.14 -19.40
CA ARG A 230 56.59 -41.95 -18.41
C ARG A 230 55.26 -42.46 -19.00
N PRO A 231 55.00 -43.78 -19.03
CA PRO A 231 53.78 -44.34 -19.61
C PRO A 231 52.63 -44.46 -18.59
N GLY A 232 51.40 -44.32 -19.10
CA GLY A 232 50.23 -45.13 -18.75
C GLY A 232 49.73 -45.10 -17.30
N ALA A 233 48.71 -44.28 -17.04
CA ALA A 233 47.79 -44.52 -15.94
C ALA A 233 46.52 -45.18 -16.49
N GLN A 234 46.31 -46.43 -16.09
CA GLN A 234 45.20 -47.32 -16.41
C GLN A 234 44.12 -47.16 -15.31
N PRO A 235 42.81 -47.11 -15.63
CA PRO A 235 41.77 -47.03 -14.61
C PRO A 235 41.19 -48.43 -14.29
N PRO A 236 40.88 -48.75 -13.02
CA PRO A 236 39.91 -49.80 -12.69
C PRO A 236 38.59 -49.13 -12.28
N ALA A 237 37.46 -49.38 -12.96
CA ALA A 237 36.66 -50.60 -12.97
C ALA A 237 35.94 -50.88 -11.62
N ASP A 238 34.66 -50.48 -11.62
CA ASP A 238 33.47 -51.22 -11.17
C ASP A 238 33.47 -51.94 -9.79
N ARG A 239 32.54 -51.50 -8.93
CA ARG A 239 31.95 -52.33 -7.87
C ARG A 239 30.46 -52.02 -7.75
N THR A 240 29.67 -52.91 -8.32
CA THR A 240 28.34 -53.31 -7.87
C THR A 240 28.42 -53.99 -6.50
N GLU A 241 27.67 -53.52 -5.49
CA GLU A 241 27.02 -54.32 -4.41
C GLU A 241 25.84 -53.47 -3.89
N THR A 242 24.58 -53.72 -4.29
CA THR A 242 23.54 -54.55 -3.62
C THR A 242 23.41 -54.41 -2.11
N GLY A 243 22.23 -53.94 -1.69
CA GLY A 243 21.71 -53.87 -0.32
C GLY A 243 20.43 -53.05 -0.28
#